data_AF-A0A1J1GX27-F1
#
_entry.id   AF-A0A1J1GX27-F1
#
_cell.length_a   1.000
_cell.length_b   1.000
_cell.length_c   1.000
_cell.angle_alpha   90.00
_cell.angle_beta   90.00
_cell.angle_gamma   90.00
#
_symmetry.space_group_name_H-M   'P 1'
#
loop_
_entity.id
_entity.type
_entity.pdbx_description
1 polymer ?
#
loop_
_entity_poly.entity_id
_entity_poly.type
_entity_poly.pdbx_seq_one_letter_code
_entity_poly.pdbx_strand_id
1 'polypeptide(L)'
;MSNFKNIVPKRSYLERGQPKHRLHLGELEKKVDYGKRREIYKKKKKIENVLKEKVMTKNPDEFHTGIVHSRITDNNILVKEKKVIKPEIQLKYKRNELIQKTNYLYNKLKKINKKISNYQINIPLRYIFNNSHELYNEDQIYTLKAENKKLRKKGECIQKEYNSLINAKNNILDNIRKLDNKYATTYRNIDGYKIINDKGKIPYRFYAPRLK
;
A
#
# COMPACT_ATOMS: atom_id res chain seq x y z
N MET A 1 -20.78 42.46 -4.73
CA MET A 1 -22.05 42.61 -3.99
C MET A 1 -22.96 41.41 -4.27
N SER A 2 -22.99 40.41 -3.39
CA SER A 2 -23.93 39.28 -3.48
C SER A 2 -24.83 39.26 -2.24
N ASN A 3 -25.79 40.20 -2.16
CA ASN A 3 -26.38 40.56 -0.87
C ASN A 3 -27.74 39.91 -0.51
N PHE A 4 -28.48 39.26 -1.43
CA PHE A 4 -29.69 38.50 -1.05
C PHE A 4 -29.98 37.25 -1.90
N LYS A 5 -29.27 37.06 -3.03
CA LYS A 5 -29.51 35.95 -3.98
C LYS A 5 -29.02 34.57 -3.51
N ASN A 6 -28.19 34.52 -2.47
CA ASN A 6 -27.64 33.27 -1.92
C ASN A 6 -28.40 32.79 -0.67
N ILE A 7 -29.35 33.59 -0.14
CA ILE A 7 -30.14 33.27 1.05
C ILE A 7 -31.31 32.34 0.71
N VAL A 8 -31.87 32.45 -0.49
CA VAL A 8 -32.91 31.54 -0.98
C VAL A 8 -32.25 30.35 -1.69
N PRO A 9 -32.49 29.10 -1.25
CA PRO A 9 -31.95 27.94 -1.94
C PRO A 9 -32.52 27.84 -3.36
N LYS A 10 -31.63 27.77 -4.36
CA LYS A 10 -32.03 27.59 -5.76
C LYS A 10 -32.30 26.11 -6.02
N ARG A 11 -33.31 25.82 -6.85
CA ARG A 11 -33.56 24.47 -7.34
C ARG A 11 -32.33 23.95 -8.08
N SER A 12 -31.87 22.76 -7.71
CA SER A 12 -30.88 22.01 -8.49
C SER A 12 -31.57 21.35 -9.68
N TYR A 13 -31.01 21.55 -10.88
CA TYR A 13 -31.46 20.84 -12.07
C TYR A 13 -30.68 19.53 -12.17
N LEU A 14 -31.40 18.40 -12.13
CA LEU A 14 -30.81 17.08 -12.26
C LEU A 14 -30.61 16.74 -13.74
N GLU A 15 -29.55 16.00 -14.03
CA GLU A 15 -29.25 15.52 -15.38
C GLU A 15 -30.02 14.23 -15.70
N ARG A 16 -30.37 14.04 -16.97
CA ARG A 16 -31.06 12.82 -17.44
C ARG A 16 -30.05 11.70 -17.75
N GLY A 17 -30.42 10.46 -17.42
CA GLY A 17 -29.67 9.26 -17.81
C GLY A 17 -29.85 8.85 -19.28
N GLN A 18 -29.11 7.84 -19.71
CA GLN A 18 -29.26 7.19 -21.02
C GLN A 18 -30.60 6.42 -21.10
N PRO A 19 -31.35 6.45 -22.22
CA PRO A 19 -32.55 5.64 -22.40
C PRO A 19 -32.28 4.14 -22.26
N LYS A 20 -33.24 3.40 -21.68
CA LYS A 20 -33.08 1.97 -21.33
C LYS A 20 -32.59 1.10 -22.50
N HIS A 21 -33.12 1.30 -23.70
CA HIS A 21 -32.74 0.53 -24.90
C HIS A 21 -31.30 0.79 -25.36
N ARG A 22 -30.70 1.92 -24.98
CA ARG A 22 -29.33 2.32 -25.36
C ARG A 22 -28.31 2.16 -24.24
N LEU A 23 -28.68 1.58 -23.11
CA LEU A 23 -27.74 1.33 -22.00
C LEU A 23 -26.54 0.46 -22.41
N HIS A 24 -26.71 -0.39 -23.44
CA HIS A 24 -25.61 -1.21 -24.00
C HIS A 24 -24.47 -0.38 -24.61
N LEU A 25 -24.72 0.89 -24.99
CA LEU A 25 -23.70 1.80 -25.52
C LEU A 25 -22.90 2.52 -24.41
N GLY A 26 -23.28 2.32 -23.15
CA GLY A 26 -22.72 3.01 -21.99
C GLY A 26 -23.43 4.31 -21.65
N GLU A 27 -22.79 5.08 -20.77
CA GLU A 27 -23.32 6.34 -20.24
C GLU A 27 -23.43 7.42 -21.34
N LEU A 28 -24.48 8.24 -21.24
CA LEU A 28 -24.72 9.32 -22.19
C LEU A 28 -23.77 10.50 -21.90
N GLU A 29 -22.75 10.68 -22.74
CA GLU A 29 -21.77 11.76 -22.63
C GLU A 29 -22.45 13.14 -22.52
N LYS A 30 -22.07 13.93 -21.51
CA LYS A 30 -22.59 15.29 -21.31
C LYS A 30 -21.58 16.35 -21.73
N LYS A 31 -21.98 17.61 -21.66
CA LYS A 31 -21.12 18.75 -22.03
C LYS A 31 -19.82 18.78 -21.23
N VAL A 32 -19.87 18.40 -19.94
CA VAL A 32 -18.70 18.34 -19.06
C VAL A 32 -17.72 17.25 -19.54
N ASP A 33 -18.23 16.07 -19.86
CA ASP A 33 -17.44 14.94 -20.35
C ASP A 33 -16.85 15.23 -21.72
N TYR A 34 -17.65 15.81 -22.63
CA TYR A 34 -17.18 16.30 -23.92
C TYR A 34 -16.07 17.34 -23.78
N GLY A 35 -16.17 18.24 -22.81
CA GLY A 35 -15.12 19.19 -22.47
C GLY A 35 -13.80 18.47 -22.17
N LYS A 36 -13.83 17.50 -21.25
CA LYS A 36 -12.67 16.69 -20.87
C LYS A 36 -12.12 15.88 -22.06
N ARG A 37 -12.99 15.24 -22.84
CA ARG A 37 -12.60 14.45 -24.02
C ARG A 37 -11.94 15.33 -25.10
N ARG A 38 -12.52 16.49 -25.39
CA ARG A 38 -11.97 17.48 -26.34
C ARG A 38 -10.60 17.97 -25.90
N GLU A 39 -10.41 18.26 -24.60
CA GLU A 39 -9.11 18.67 -24.08
C GLU A 39 -8.06 17.58 -24.22
N ILE A 40 -8.41 16.32 -23.90
CA ILE A 40 -7.51 15.17 -24.08
C ILE A 40 -7.14 15.01 -25.55
N TYR A 41 -8.12 15.09 -26.45
CA TYR A 41 -7.88 14.99 -27.89
C TYR A 41 -6.95 16.09 -28.39
N LYS A 42 -7.20 17.35 -28.01
CA LYS A 42 -6.33 18.49 -28.36
C LYS A 42 -4.91 18.31 -27.83
N LYS A 43 -4.73 17.82 -26.59
CA LYS A 43 -3.41 17.52 -26.02
C LYS A 43 -2.68 16.46 -26.83
N LYS A 44 -3.35 15.34 -27.15
CA LYS A 44 -2.79 14.27 -27.99
C LYS A 44 -2.39 14.79 -29.37
N LYS A 45 -3.26 15.59 -30.01
CA LYS A 45 -2.98 16.14 -31.34
C LYS A 45 -1.81 17.11 -31.34
N LYS A 46 -1.70 17.94 -30.30
CA LYS A 46 -0.54 18.84 -30.13
C LYS A 46 0.77 18.05 -30.01
N ILE A 47 0.78 16.97 -29.21
CA ILE A 47 1.95 16.09 -29.07
C ILE A 47 2.30 15.46 -30.41
N GLU A 48 1.31 14.93 -31.14
CA GLU A 48 1.51 14.32 -32.46
C GLU A 48 2.15 15.31 -33.46
N ASN A 49 1.67 16.56 -33.49
CA ASN A 49 2.22 17.58 -34.39
C ASN A 49 3.67 17.93 -34.05
N VAL A 50 3.99 18.08 -32.76
CA VAL A 50 5.38 18.34 -32.31
C VAL A 50 6.30 17.16 -32.64
N LEU A 51 5.82 15.92 -32.50
CA LEU A 51 6.61 14.74 -32.87
C LEU A 51 6.84 14.69 -34.38
N LYS A 52 5.83 15.02 -35.20
CA LYS A 52 5.96 15.10 -36.66
C LYS A 52 7.00 16.14 -37.06
N GLU A 53 6.94 17.34 -36.49
CA GLU A 53 7.91 18.40 -36.74
C GLU A 53 9.33 17.93 -36.41
N LYS A 54 9.55 17.33 -35.23
CA LYS A 54 10.86 16.78 -34.84
C LYS A 54 11.38 15.70 -35.80
N VAL A 55 10.50 14.86 -36.33
CA VAL A 55 10.87 13.84 -37.31
C VAL A 55 11.28 14.48 -38.64
N MET A 56 10.57 15.51 -39.08
CA MET A 56 10.86 16.22 -40.34
C MET A 56 12.15 17.03 -40.26
N THR A 57 12.48 17.60 -39.10
CA THR A 57 13.70 18.39 -38.88
C THR A 57 14.87 17.56 -38.36
N LYS A 58 14.79 16.22 -38.40
CA LYS A 58 15.84 15.34 -37.86
C LYS A 58 17.09 15.40 -38.74
N ASN A 59 18.25 15.62 -38.14
CA ASN A 59 19.54 15.51 -38.82
C ASN A 59 19.92 14.01 -38.96
N PRO A 60 20.13 13.48 -40.19
CA PRO A 60 20.52 12.08 -40.38
C PRO A 60 21.87 11.73 -39.75
N ASP A 61 22.77 12.72 -39.60
CA ASP A 61 24.14 12.52 -39.10
C ASP A 61 24.26 12.81 -37.59
N GLU A 62 23.15 12.96 -36.87
CA GLU A 62 23.19 13.22 -35.43
C GLU A 62 23.77 12.05 -34.65
N PHE A 63 24.77 12.32 -33.80
CA PHE A 63 25.36 11.34 -32.91
C PHE A 63 25.14 11.70 -31.44
N HIS A 64 24.62 10.73 -30.67
CA HIS A 64 24.51 10.80 -29.22
C HIS A 64 25.21 9.59 -28.60
N THR A 65 25.92 9.79 -27.49
CA THR A 65 26.61 8.70 -26.76
C THR A 65 25.66 7.60 -26.29
N GLY A 66 24.36 7.90 -26.13
CA GLY A 66 23.33 6.91 -25.81
C GLY A 66 23.04 5.90 -26.93
N ILE A 67 23.37 6.21 -28.19
CA ILE A 67 23.19 5.31 -29.34
C ILE A 67 24.07 4.07 -29.18
N VAL A 68 25.27 4.21 -28.60
CA VAL A 68 26.20 3.09 -28.36
C VAL A 68 25.58 2.00 -27.47
N HIS A 69 24.70 2.38 -26.54
CA HIS A 69 24.07 1.48 -25.56
C HIS A 69 22.59 1.23 -25.84
N SER A 70 22.10 1.51 -27.05
CA SER A 70 20.71 1.27 -27.42
C SER A 70 20.56 0.88 -28.88
N ARG A 71 19.61 -0.01 -29.17
CA ARG A 71 19.36 -0.52 -30.51
C ARG A 71 17.87 -0.45 -30.81
N ILE A 72 17.53 -0.14 -32.05
CA ILE A 72 16.16 -0.22 -32.55
C ILE A 72 15.99 -1.62 -33.13
N THR A 73 14.95 -2.32 -32.70
CA THR A 73 14.56 -3.63 -33.25
C THR A 73 13.76 -3.45 -34.55
N ASP A 74 13.62 -4.51 -35.33
CA ASP A 74 12.85 -4.50 -36.59
C ASP A 74 11.41 -4.00 -36.43
N ASN A 75 10.84 -4.14 -35.22
CA ASN A 75 9.51 -3.64 -34.86
C ASN A 75 9.49 -2.17 -34.38
N ASN A 76 10.55 -1.39 -34.65
CA ASN A 76 10.71 0.02 -34.21
C ASN A 76 10.68 0.24 -32.69
N ILE A 77 11.03 -0.78 -31.89
CA ILE A 77 11.12 -0.67 -30.44
C ILE A 77 12.56 -0.38 -30.03
N LEU A 78 12.77 0.69 -29.26
CA LEU A 78 14.07 1.05 -28.68
C LEU A 78 14.39 0.13 -27.50
N VAL A 79 15.40 -0.72 -27.65
CA VAL A 79 15.94 -1.59 -26.60
C VAL A 79 17.23 -0.97 -26.09
N LYS A 80 17.26 -0.62 -24.81
CA LYS A 80 18.47 -0.14 -24.14
C LYS A 80 19.21 -1.32 -23.52
N GLU A 81 20.52 -1.36 -23.71
CA GLU A 81 21.38 -2.32 -23.05
C GLU A 81 21.28 -2.14 -21.53
N LYS A 82 21.07 -3.25 -20.81
CA LYS A 82 21.08 -3.22 -19.35
C LYS A 82 22.52 -3.05 -18.88
N LYS A 83 22.73 -2.23 -17.85
CA LYS A 83 24.04 -2.15 -17.19
C LYS A 83 24.41 -3.54 -16.66
N VAL A 84 25.48 -4.12 -17.19
CA VAL A 84 26.05 -5.37 -16.66
C VAL A 84 26.81 -5.02 -15.39
N ILE A 85 26.17 -5.24 -14.25
CA ILE A 85 26.77 -5.01 -12.94
C ILE A 85 27.58 -6.27 -12.58
N LYS A 86 28.82 -6.12 -12.09
CA LYS A 86 29.61 -7.25 -11.57
C LYS A 86 28.79 -8.03 -10.51
N PRO A 87 28.88 -9.37 -10.47
CA PRO A 87 28.04 -10.19 -9.60
C PRO A 87 28.15 -9.81 -8.11
N GLU A 88 29.35 -9.44 -7.65
CA GLU A 88 29.60 -8.96 -6.28
C GLU A 88 28.79 -7.70 -5.92
N ILE A 89 28.72 -6.75 -6.84
CA ILE A 89 28.00 -5.50 -6.65
C ILE A 89 26.48 -5.77 -6.65
N GLN A 90 26.00 -6.69 -7.50
CA GLN A 90 24.60 -7.13 -7.47
C GLN A 90 24.22 -7.76 -6.11
N LEU A 91 25.09 -8.63 -5.58
CA LEU A 91 24.92 -9.25 -4.27
C LEU A 91 24.90 -8.22 -3.14
N LYS A 92 25.79 -7.21 -3.18
CA LYS A 92 25.81 -6.09 -2.23
C LYS A 92 24.53 -5.27 -2.28
N TYR A 93 24.04 -4.92 -3.48
CA TYR A 93 22.78 -4.19 -3.61
C TYR A 93 21.59 -4.96 -3.08
N LYS A 94 21.51 -6.26 -3.40
CA LYS A 94 20.47 -7.16 -2.89
C LYS A 94 20.52 -7.28 -1.36
N ARG A 95 21.72 -7.22 -0.76
CA ARG A 95 21.93 -7.29 0.69
C ARG A 95 21.36 -6.04 1.35
N ASN A 96 21.73 -4.88 0.80
CA ASN A 96 21.24 -3.57 1.26
C ASN A 96 19.73 -3.43 1.08
N GLU A 97 19.17 -3.93 -0.02
CA GLU A 97 17.72 -3.89 -0.28
C GLU A 97 16.94 -4.71 0.76
N LEU A 98 17.42 -5.93 1.08
CA LEU A 98 16.80 -6.77 2.10
C LEU A 98 16.88 -6.10 3.49
N ILE A 99 18.03 -5.53 3.85
CA ILE A 99 18.21 -4.79 5.11
C ILE A 99 17.27 -3.57 5.19
N GLN A 100 17.13 -2.80 4.11
CA GLN A 100 16.23 -1.65 4.09
C GLN A 100 14.77 -2.09 4.27
N LYS A 101 14.35 -3.17 3.59
CA LYS A 101 13.01 -3.74 3.71
C LYS A 101 12.73 -4.25 5.13
N THR A 102 13.67 -4.96 5.76
CA THR A 102 13.50 -5.44 7.14
C THR A 102 13.42 -4.25 8.11
N ASN A 103 14.30 -3.26 7.99
CA ASN A 103 14.28 -2.04 8.82
C ASN A 103 12.95 -1.27 8.70
N TYR A 104 12.41 -1.14 7.49
CA TYR A 104 11.10 -0.54 7.27
C TYR A 104 9.99 -1.30 8.00
N LEU A 105 9.99 -2.63 7.95
CA LEU A 105 9.01 -3.47 8.64
C LEU A 105 9.16 -3.37 10.17
N TYR A 106 10.37 -3.34 10.71
CA TYR A 106 10.60 -3.12 12.15
C TYR A 106 10.08 -1.77 12.63
N ASN A 107 10.29 -0.70 11.83
CA ASN A 107 9.73 0.62 12.13
C ASN A 107 8.20 0.62 12.12
N LYS A 108 7.58 -0.09 11.15
CA LYS A 108 6.13 -0.27 11.10
C LYS A 108 5.60 -1.07 12.30
N LEU A 109 6.31 -2.14 12.66
CA LEU A 109 6.01 -2.98 13.83
C LEU A 109 6.07 -2.16 15.12
N LYS A 110 7.09 -1.32 15.30
CA LYS A 110 7.22 -0.40 16.45
C LYS A 110 6.01 0.53 16.57
N LYS A 111 5.57 1.12 15.45
CA LYS A 111 4.37 1.99 15.43
C LYS A 111 3.10 1.23 15.81
N ILE A 112 2.93 0.01 15.32
CA ILE A 112 1.77 -0.83 15.64
C ILE A 112 1.79 -1.27 17.11
N ASN A 113 2.94 -1.70 17.64
CA ASN A 113 3.08 -2.05 19.05
C ASN A 113 2.75 -0.86 19.96
N LYS A 114 3.19 0.36 19.59
CA LYS A 114 2.82 1.58 20.32
C LYS A 114 1.30 1.81 20.30
N LYS A 115 0.64 1.63 19.15
CA LYS A 115 -0.83 1.73 19.07
C LYS A 115 -1.51 0.67 19.94
N ILE A 116 -1.09 -0.60 19.87
CA ILE A 116 -1.63 -1.69 20.68
C ILE A 116 -1.51 -1.38 22.17
N SER A 117 -0.34 -0.93 22.63
CA SER A 117 -0.12 -0.52 24.02
C SER A 117 -1.04 0.64 24.44
N ASN A 118 -1.22 1.65 23.59
CA ASN A 118 -2.16 2.74 23.87
C ASN A 118 -3.62 2.26 23.99
N TYR A 119 -4.05 1.29 23.17
CA TYR A 119 -5.39 0.71 23.30
C TYR A 119 -5.56 -0.05 24.61
N GLN A 120 -4.56 -0.80 25.07
CA GLN A 120 -4.61 -1.50 26.36
C GLN A 120 -4.84 -0.55 27.55
N ILE A 121 -4.35 0.69 27.47
CA ILE A 121 -4.50 1.72 28.52
C ILE A 121 -5.88 2.41 28.46
N ASN A 122 -6.46 2.58 27.26
CA ASN A 122 -7.66 3.40 27.06
C ASN A 122 -8.97 2.61 26.96
N ILE A 123 -8.92 1.28 26.92
CA ILE A 123 -10.11 0.43 26.89
C ILE A 123 -10.73 0.41 28.30
N PRO A 124 -11.95 0.93 28.51
CA PRO A 124 -12.67 0.68 29.75
C PRO A 124 -13.12 -0.77 29.73
N LEU A 125 -12.43 -1.62 30.50
CA LEU A 125 -12.65 -3.07 30.56
C LEU A 125 -14.13 -3.45 30.75
N ARG A 126 -14.91 -2.62 31.48
CA ARG A 126 -16.35 -2.82 31.77
C ARG A 126 -17.27 -2.88 30.54
N TYR A 127 -16.91 -2.28 29.40
CA TYR A 127 -17.76 -2.29 28.19
C TYR A 127 -17.32 -3.30 27.13
N ILE A 128 -16.16 -3.94 27.33
CA ILE A 128 -15.59 -4.93 26.42
C ILE A 128 -15.68 -6.34 27.03
N PHE A 129 -15.42 -6.45 28.33
CA PHE A 129 -15.67 -7.66 29.09
C PHE A 129 -17.07 -7.58 29.69
N ASN A 130 -17.87 -8.64 29.51
CA ASN A 130 -19.16 -8.80 30.20
C ASN A 130 -18.93 -9.10 31.69
N ASN A 131 -18.13 -8.29 32.38
CA ASN A 131 -18.00 -8.38 33.83
C ASN A 131 -19.29 -7.82 34.43
N SER A 132 -20.26 -8.69 34.69
CA SER A 132 -21.40 -8.38 35.54
C SER A 132 -20.86 -8.15 36.96
N HIS A 133 -21.01 -6.95 37.48
CA HIS A 133 -20.78 -6.71 38.90
C HIS A 133 -22.07 -7.07 39.63
N GLU A 134 -22.00 -8.11 40.46
CA GLU A 134 -23.10 -8.54 41.31
C GLU A 134 -22.96 -7.84 42.66
N LEU A 135 -23.97 -7.08 43.04
CA LEU A 135 -24.12 -6.50 44.37
C LEU A 135 -25.09 -7.38 45.15
N TYR A 136 -24.65 -7.85 46.31
CA TYR A 136 -25.45 -8.65 47.23
C TYR A 136 -25.95 -7.74 48.35
N ASN A 137 -27.27 -7.64 48.49
CA ASN A 137 -27.91 -6.88 49.58
C ASN A 137 -28.96 -7.78 50.24
N GLU A 138 -28.72 -8.19 51.48
CA GLU A 138 -29.52 -9.00 52.41
C GLU A 138 -30.37 -10.16 51.82
N ASP A 139 -31.27 -9.93 50.86
CA ASP A 139 -32.12 -10.93 50.19
C ASP A 139 -32.19 -10.82 48.63
N GLN A 140 -31.44 -9.91 48.01
CA GLN A 140 -31.52 -9.64 46.55
C GLN A 140 -30.15 -9.49 45.88
N ILE A 141 -30.03 -10.07 44.68
CA ILE A 141 -28.85 -10.00 43.82
C ILE A 141 -29.10 -8.96 42.71
N TYR A 142 -28.28 -7.90 42.67
CA TYR A 142 -28.33 -6.88 41.63
C TYR A 142 -27.15 -7.02 40.67
N THR A 143 -27.39 -7.37 39.41
CA THR A 143 -26.36 -7.35 38.35
C THR A 143 -26.28 -5.99 37.66
N LEU A 144 -25.19 -5.25 37.85
CA LEU A 144 -24.93 -4.00 37.13
C LEU A 144 -24.56 -4.28 35.67
N LYS A 145 -25.52 -4.10 34.75
CA LYS A 145 -25.27 -4.15 33.30
C LYS A 145 -24.73 -2.81 32.80
N ALA A 146 -24.05 -2.80 31.66
CA ALA A 146 -23.67 -1.56 30.98
C ALA A 146 -24.93 -0.81 30.49
N GLU A 147 -25.30 0.25 31.20
CA GLU A 147 -26.57 0.97 31.03
C GLU A 147 -26.72 1.67 29.66
N ASN A 148 -25.61 2.01 28.98
CA ASN A 148 -25.64 2.83 27.76
C ASN A 148 -25.31 2.08 26.46
N LYS A 149 -26.33 1.83 25.63
CA LYS A 149 -26.21 1.16 24.31
C LYS A 149 -25.19 1.83 23.36
N LYS A 150 -25.01 3.16 23.43
CA LYS A 150 -24.04 3.88 22.57
C LYS A 150 -22.60 3.56 22.94
N LEU A 151 -22.30 3.45 24.23
CA LEU A 151 -20.95 3.13 24.73
C LEU A 151 -20.57 1.67 24.42
N ARG A 152 -21.54 0.74 24.49
CA ARG A 152 -21.31 -0.65 24.08
C ARG A 152 -20.92 -0.77 22.60
N LYS A 153 -21.67 -0.12 21.70
CA LYS A 153 -21.32 -0.07 20.26
C LYS A 153 -19.94 0.52 20.02
N LYS A 154 -19.56 1.55 20.78
CA LYS A 154 -18.23 2.17 20.71
C LYS A 154 -17.14 1.19 21.17
N GLY A 155 -17.37 0.44 22.25
CA GLY A 155 -16.48 -0.62 22.73
C GLY A 155 -16.30 -1.75 21.71
N GLU A 156 -17.39 -2.20 21.08
CA GLU A 156 -17.36 -3.20 20.00
C GLU A 156 -16.51 -2.73 18.79
N CYS A 157 -16.64 -1.45 18.38
CA CYS A 157 -15.79 -0.88 17.33
C CYS A 157 -14.31 -0.84 17.73
N ILE A 158 -14.00 -0.40 18.95
CA ILE A 158 -12.63 -0.36 19.47
C ILE A 158 -12.02 -1.77 19.53
N GLN A 159 -12.79 -2.78 19.94
CA GLN A 159 -12.32 -4.17 19.97
C GLN A 159 -12.00 -4.69 18.56
N LYS A 160 -12.83 -4.36 17.56
CA LYS A 160 -12.57 -4.72 16.15
C LYS A 160 -11.29 -4.06 15.64
N GLU A 161 -11.06 -2.78 15.95
CA GLU A 161 -9.82 -2.08 15.60
C GLU A 161 -8.60 -2.72 16.27
N TYR A 162 -8.68 -3.05 17.57
CA TYR A 162 -7.61 -3.72 18.30
C TYR A 162 -7.26 -5.09 17.71
N ASN A 163 -8.27 -5.92 17.40
CA ASN A 163 -8.07 -7.20 16.74
C ASN A 163 -7.43 -7.04 15.36
N SER A 164 -7.83 -6.02 14.59
CA SER A 164 -7.22 -5.69 13.31
C SER A 164 -5.73 -5.32 13.46
N LEU A 165 -5.36 -4.57 14.50
CA LEU A 165 -3.96 -4.25 14.81
C LEU A 165 -3.13 -5.49 15.18
N ILE A 166 -3.70 -6.42 15.94
CA ILE A 166 -3.05 -7.72 16.25
C ILE A 166 -2.80 -8.50 14.96
N ASN A 167 -3.80 -8.61 14.08
CA ASN A 167 -3.66 -9.29 12.80
C ASN A 167 -2.57 -8.61 11.94
N ALA A 168 -2.56 -7.28 11.89
CA ALA A 168 -1.52 -6.52 11.18
C ALA A 168 -0.12 -6.77 11.77
N LYS A 169 0.02 -6.86 13.10
CA LYS A 169 1.27 -7.21 13.78
C LYS A 169 1.76 -8.59 13.35
N ASN A 170 0.88 -9.60 13.39
CA ASN A 170 1.23 -10.98 12.99
C ASN A 170 1.68 -11.04 11.53
N ASN A 171 0.95 -10.38 10.62
CA ASN A 171 1.31 -10.30 9.21
C ASN A 171 2.69 -9.66 8.97
N ILE A 172 3.03 -8.61 9.74
CA ILE A 172 4.34 -7.97 9.64
C ILE A 172 5.45 -8.90 10.15
N LEU A 173 5.23 -9.58 11.27
CA LEU A 173 6.18 -10.56 11.81
C LEU A 173 6.42 -11.70 10.81
N ASP A 174 5.39 -12.18 10.13
CA ASP A 174 5.53 -13.19 9.07
C ASP A 174 6.34 -12.68 7.88
N ASN A 175 6.12 -11.42 7.49
CA ASN A 175 6.91 -10.81 6.41
C ASN A 175 8.38 -10.61 6.79
N ILE A 176 8.66 -10.22 8.04
CA ILE A 176 10.03 -10.14 8.58
C ILE A 176 10.70 -11.52 8.50
N ARG A 177 10.03 -12.57 9.00
CA ARG A 177 10.53 -13.96 8.93
C ARG A 177 10.83 -14.40 7.50
N LYS A 178 9.94 -14.10 6.54
CA LYS A 178 10.17 -14.41 5.12
C LYS A 178 11.40 -13.69 4.55
N LEU A 179 11.62 -12.42 4.93
CA LEU A 179 12.79 -11.66 4.49
C LEU A 179 14.08 -12.20 5.13
N ASP A 180 14.07 -12.51 6.42
CA ASP A 180 15.21 -13.09 7.12
C ASP A 180 15.56 -14.45 6.51
N ASN A 181 14.55 -15.27 6.19
CA ASN A 181 14.77 -16.55 5.55
C ASN A 181 15.31 -16.43 4.12
N LYS A 182 14.80 -15.44 3.37
CA LYS A 182 15.30 -15.11 2.04
C LYS A 182 16.76 -14.64 2.10
N TYR A 183 17.10 -13.80 3.07
CA TYR A 183 18.47 -13.36 3.31
C TYR A 183 19.39 -14.56 3.56
N ALA A 184 19.01 -15.44 4.49
CA ALA A 184 19.79 -16.63 4.81
C ALA A 184 19.99 -17.56 3.62
N THR A 185 18.93 -17.91 2.90
CA THR A 185 19.06 -18.74 1.69
C THR A 185 19.97 -18.11 0.63
N THR A 186 19.89 -16.79 0.43
CA THR A 186 20.72 -16.12 -0.59
C THR A 186 22.19 -15.97 -0.21
N TYR A 187 22.51 -15.77 1.08
CA TYR A 187 23.88 -15.45 1.52
C TYR A 187 24.59 -16.61 2.24
N ARG A 188 23.92 -17.73 2.51
CA ARG A 188 24.50 -18.89 3.23
C ARG A 188 25.83 -19.35 2.64
N ASN A 189 25.89 -19.52 1.33
CA ASN A 189 27.08 -20.03 0.63
C ASN A 189 28.17 -18.95 0.48
N ILE A 190 27.80 -17.67 0.58
CA ILE A 190 28.72 -16.53 0.41
C ILE A 190 29.43 -16.25 1.72
N ASP A 191 28.69 -16.19 2.82
CA ASP A 191 29.20 -15.77 4.11
C ASP A 191 29.73 -16.97 4.96
N GLY A 192 29.64 -18.20 4.45
CA GLY A 192 30.16 -19.41 5.10
C GLY A 192 29.38 -19.88 6.34
N TYR A 193 28.22 -19.29 6.62
CA TYR A 193 27.38 -19.67 7.76
C TYR A 193 26.66 -21.01 7.52
N LYS A 194 26.58 -21.84 8.57
CA LYS A 194 25.70 -23.02 8.59
C LYS A 194 24.33 -22.66 9.17
N ILE A 195 23.28 -23.22 8.59
CA ILE A 195 21.89 -23.11 9.08
C ILE A 195 21.60 -24.34 9.95
N ILE A 196 21.05 -24.13 11.14
CA ILE A 196 20.81 -25.20 12.13
C ILE A 196 19.39 -25.79 12.01
N ASN A 197 18.40 -24.96 11.67
CA ASN A 197 16.98 -25.37 11.66
C ASN A 197 16.37 -25.18 10.28
N ASP A 198 16.11 -26.28 9.57
CA ASP A 198 15.49 -26.27 8.23
C ASP A 198 13.96 -26.49 8.23
N LYS A 199 13.35 -26.73 9.40
CA LYS A 199 11.92 -27.08 9.51
C LYS A 199 11.11 -25.99 10.23
N GLY A 200 10.09 -25.44 9.54
CA GLY A 200 8.93 -24.77 10.17
C GLY A 200 8.80 -23.25 9.94
N LYS A 201 7.97 -22.61 10.79
CA LYS A 201 7.65 -21.15 10.80
C LYS A 201 8.70 -20.28 11.52
N ILE A 202 9.89 -20.83 11.78
CA ILE A 202 10.94 -20.20 12.60
C ILE A 202 11.98 -19.57 11.65
N PRO A 203 12.49 -18.36 11.94
CA PRO A 203 13.56 -17.77 11.12
C PRO A 203 14.86 -18.59 11.22
N TYR A 204 15.59 -18.70 10.11
CA TYR A 204 16.90 -19.36 10.09
C TYR A 204 17.87 -18.64 11.03
N ARG A 205 18.50 -19.40 11.93
CA ARG A 205 19.56 -18.89 12.81
C ARG A 205 20.92 -19.25 12.22
N PHE A 206 21.73 -18.23 11.98
CA PHE A 206 23.11 -18.39 11.50
C PHE A 206 24.08 -18.68 12.65
N TYR A 207 25.09 -19.51 12.39
CA TYR A 207 26.24 -19.69 13.27
C TYR A 207 27.53 -19.50 12.47
N ALA A 208 28.42 -18.64 12.96
CA ALA A 208 29.69 -18.33 12.30
C ALA A 208 30.50 -19.63 12.12
N PRO A 209 31.18 -19.82 10.97
CA PRO A 209 32.12 -20.93 10.86
C PRO A 209 33.15 -20.79 11.98
N ARG A 210 33.32 -21.84 12.81
CA ARG A 210 34.43 -21.87 13.76
C ARG A 210 35.71 -21.81 12.94
N LEU A 211 36.52 -20.78 13.16
CA LEU A 211 37.89 -20.75 12.64
C LEU A 211 38.58 -22.02 13.14
N LYS A 212 39.05 -22.84 12.20
CA LYS A 212 39.91 -23.98 12.51
C LYS A 212 41.32 -23.49 12.79
#